data_AF-A0A7X8DPB5-F1
#
_entry.id   AF-A0A7X8DPB5-F1
#
_cell.length_a   1.000
_cell.length_b   1.000
_cell.length_c   1.000
_cell.angle_alpha   90.00
_cell.angle_beta   90.00
_cell.angle_gamma   90.00
#
_symmetry.space_group_name_H-M   'P 1'
#
loop_
_entity.id
_entity.type
_entity.pdbx_description
1 polymer ?
#
loop_
_entity_poly.entity_id
_entity_poly.type
_entity_poly.pdbx_seq_one_letter_code
_entity_poly.pdbx_strand_id
1 'polypeptide(L)'
;MNKVKIILILISLQGSVLSGCHKELPKPKEYPTNLEVRWNALFHSNGKGDYFRNYEIAKDQYIVLANRSQTIGIYNKQTGERHSAWQNNLIVSEIIRLNSCKVVGENKDIILVYDSKSLFAYSLHTAQRLWNLNIPNSGCPYMSADKDYAFISYGLSKSWYRLAMVDVYSGTQRDILQLHAEDNYNIRINPPSSYITSDGDTLLFFTTSGWNFDAVHGRVHTYCHNLTKKQIVWENKQFTTDTDATAAQPPPFVIENNKLVVTSMRAIHCFNMHTGELIWQREGLSFPDMPPLYHEERLYIRYGNPAFLICLDAQTGQQIWENTTSNPTPAFDGKMDIYKDRLFVSVSNQNATYSLLCVDTHTGKELWRDLGPYGNIAFGVLVDKKTGYLYCNTDWSTLCVDLNKTPNGKNR
;
A
#
# COMPACT_ATOMS: atom_id res chain seq x y z
N MET A 1 -64.13 27.60 -15.93
CA MET A 1 -63.00 28.11 -16.76
C MET A 1 -62.02 28.81 -15.85
N ASN A 2 -60.80 28.28 -15.72
CA ASN A 2 -59.55 29.06 -15.72
C ASN A 2 -58.36 28.10 -15.64
N LYS A 3 -57.67 27.96 -16.78
CA LYS A 3 -56.43 27.20 -16.94
C LYS A 3 -55.30 28.04 -16.35
N VAL A 4 -54.60 27.53 -15.34
CA VAL A 4 -53.34 28.12 -14.87
C VAL A 4 -52.21 27.56 -15.75
N LYS A 5 -51.57 28.44 -16.52
CA LYS A 5 -50.35 28.14 -17.29
C LYS A 5 -49.16 28.10 -16.33
N ILE A 6 -48.47 26.96 -16.27
CA ILE A 6 -47.16 26.83 -15.64
C ILE A 6 -46.12 27.33 -16.67
N ILE A 7 -45.40 28.40 -16.33
CA ILE A 7 -44.27 28.91 -17.10
C ILE A 7 -43.01 28.21 -16.59
N LEU A 8 -42.41 27.36 -17.44
CA LEU A 8 -41.03 26.88 -17.24
C LEU A 8 -40.07 28.00 -17.61
N ILE A 9 -39.24 28.43 -16.66
CA ILE A 9 -38.08 29.29 -16.93
C ILE A 9 -36.86 28.38 -17.11
N LEU A 10 -36.42 28.23 -18.36
CA LEU A 10 -35.09 27.72 -18.72
C LEU A 10 -34.07 28.81 -18.38
N ILE A 11 -33.15 28.54 -17.44
CA ILE A 11 -31.95 29.37 -17.25
C ILE A 11 -30.80 28.72 -17.98
N SER A 12 -30.38 29.35 -19.08
CA SER A 12 -29.15 29.08 -19.81
C SER A 12 -27.93 29.49 -18.96
N LEU A 13 -27.07 28.55 -18.60
CA LEU A 13 -25.73 28.84 -18.09
C LEU A 13 -24.83 29.23 -19.27
N GLN A 14 -24.82 30.52 -19.63
CA GLN A 14 -23.74 31.10 -20.43
C GLN A 14 -22.60 31.54 -19.50
N GLY A 15 -21.39 31.18 -19.91
CA GLY A 15 -20.16 31.35 -19.15
C GLY A 15 -19.93 32.80 -18.74
N SER A 16 -19.71 32.99 -17.44
CA SER A 16 -19.03 34.14 -16.90
C SER A 16 -17.61 33.71 -16.54
N VAL A 17 -16.65 34.24 -17.29
CA VAL A 17 -15.24 34.28 -16.88
C VAL A 17 -15.18 35.20 -15.67
N LEU A 18 -15.33 34.63 -14.48
CA LEU A 18 -14.98 35.31 -13.25
C LEU A 18 -13.45 35.33 -13.19
N SER A 19 -12.88 36.53 -13.36
CA SER A 19 -11.54 36.84 -12.87
C SER A 19 -11.54 36.70 -11.34
N GLY A 20 -11.42 35.45 -10.87
CA GLY A 20 -11.25 35.15 -9.46
C GLY A 20 -9.89 35.67 -9.02
N CYS A 21 -9.90 36.63 -8.10
CA CYS A 21 -8.72 36.95 -7.30
C CYS A 21 -8.09 35.64 -6.83
N HIS A 22 -6.84 35.38 -7.23
CA HIS A 22 -6.01 34.35 -6.63
C HIS A 22 -5.82 34.71 -5.16
N LYS A 23 -6.74 34.29 -4.28
CA LYS A 23 -6.42 34.17 -2.87
C LYS A 23 -5.31 33.13 -2.80
N GLU A 24 -4.09 33.58 -2.50
CA GLU A 24 -3.02 32.66 -2.11
C GLU A 24 -3.58 31.72 -1.05
N LEU A 25 -3.46 30.41 -1.29
CA LEU A 25 -3.82 29.43 -0.28
C LEU A 25 -2.93 29.67 0.93
N PRO A 26 -3.47 29.57 2.17
CA PRO A 26 -2.69 29.83 3.36
C PRO A 26 -1.50 28.87 3.42
N LYS A 27 -0.29 29.41 3.63
CA LYS A 27 0.90 28.60 3.89
C LYS A 27 0.67 27.78 5.17
N PRO A 28 1.13 26.50 5.21
CA PRO A 28 0.93 25.67 6.39
C PRO A 28 1.66 26.26 7.60
N LYS A 29 1.00 26.18 8.76
CA LYS A 29 1.58 26.63 10.04
C LYS A 29 2.69 25.66 10.46
N GLU A 30 3.82 26.20 10.89
CA GLU A 30 4.93 25.40 11.40
C GLU A 30 4.76 25.05 12.89
N TYR A 31 5.26 23.87 13.27
CA TYR A 31 5.25 23.33 14.62
C TYR A 31 6.68 22.96 15.04
N PRO A 32 7.02 23.09 16.34
CA PRO A 32 8.27 22.55 16.86
C PRO A 32 8.38 21.06 16.59
N THR A 33 9.55 20.61 16.11
CA THR A 33 9.86 19.20 15.85
C THR A 33 11.28 18.91 16.32
N ASN A 34 11.48 17.70 16.85
CA ASN A 34 12.80 17.18 17.19
C ASN A 34 13.44 16.38 16.04
N LEU A 35 12.73 16.22 14.92
CA LEU A 35 13.23 15.51 13.75
C LEU A 35 14.32 16.31 13.05
N GLU A 36 15.41 15.65 12.69
CA GLU A 36 16.42 16.25 11.81
C GLU A 36 15.90 16.22 10.36
N VAL A 37 15.15 17.25 9.97
CA VAL A 37 14.60 17.37 8.62
C VAL A 37 15.69 17.85 7.66
N ARG A 38 16.13 16.97 6.77
CA ARG A 38 17.15 17.24 5.74
C ARG A 38 16.62 18.13 4.63
N TRP A 39 15.40 17.84 4.18
CA TRP A 39 14.68 18.62 3.20
C TRP A 39 13.18 18.35 3.35
N ASN A 40 12.40 19.29 2.84
CA ASN A 40 10.95 19.29 2.87
C ASN A 40 10.45 19.96 1.58
N ALA A 41 9.67 19.23 0.79
CA ALA A 41 9.22 19.65 -0.53
C ALA A 41 7.70 19.66 -0.60
N LEU A 42 7.13 20.83 -0.87
CA LEU A 42 5.68 20.96 -1.13
C LEU A 42 5.31 20.12 -2.34
N PHE A 43 4.21 19.41 -2.23
CA PHE A 43 3.75 18.54 -3.30
C PHE A 43 3.10 19.34 -4.43
N HIS A 44 2.14 20.20 -4.07
CA HIS A 44 1.55 21.17 -4.98
C HIS A 44 2.19 22.53 -4.76
N SER A 45 2.58 23.19 -5.85
CA SER A 45 3.17 24.55 -5.81
C SER A 45 2.24 25.59 -5.19
N ASN A 46 0.93 25.36 -5.23
CA ASN A 46 -0.08 26.20 -4.60
C ASN A 46 -0.32 25.88 -3.12
N GLY A 47 0.37 24.90 -2.52
CA GLY A 47 0.18 24.54 -1.11
C GLY A 47 -1.13 23.82 -0.79
N LYS A 48 -1.87 23.32 -1.80
CA LYS A 48 -3.04 22.48 -1.57
C LYS A 48 -2.61 21.17 -0.88
N GLY A 49 -3.31 20.79 0.19
CA GLY A 49 -3.07 19.52 0.86
C GLY A 49 -3.62 18.32 0.07
N ASP A 50 -3.02 17.15 0.25
CA ASP A 50 -3.43 15.88 -0.36
C ASP A 50 -3.13 14.66 0.53
N TYR A 51 -3.75 13.52 0.19
CA TYR A 51 -3.61 12.26 0.90
C TYR A 51 -2.68 11.33 0.13
N PHE A 52 -1.52 11.08 0.70
CA PHE A 52 -0.44 10.33 0.06
C PHE A 52 -0.47 8.84 0.40
N ARG A 53 0.01 8.04 -0.54
CA ARG A 53 0.13 6.58 -0.43
C ARG A 53 1.47 6.15 -1.02
N ASN A 54 2.02 5.09 -0.44
CA ASN A 54 3.10 4.28 -0.98
C ASN A 54 4.34 5.05 -1.46
N TYR A 55 5.39 4.98 -0.66
CA TYR A 55 6.73 5.27 -1.13
C TYR A 55 7.34 4.06 -1.84
N GLU A 56 8.01 4.34 -2.96
CA GLU A 56 8.85 3.40 -3.69
C GLU A 56 10.20 4.08 -3.99
N ILE A 57 11.28 3.30 -4.13
CA ILE A 57 12.61 3.82 -4.51
C ILE A 57 12.87 3.49 -5.98
N ALA A 58 13.16 4.52 -6.77
CA ALA A 58 13.53 4.40 -8.18
C ALA A 58 15.02 4.72 -8.39
N LYS A 59 15.70 3.86 -9.16
CA LYS A 59 17.15 3.92 -9.48
C LYS A 59 18.10 4.13 -8.28
N ASP A 60 17.66 3.85 -7.06
CA ASP A 60 18.33 4.24 -5.80
C ASP A 60 18.59 5.76 -5.62
N GLN A 61 18.00 6.58 -6.50
CA GLN A 61 18.23 8.03 -6.55
C GLN A 61 16.97 8.83 -6.22
N TYR A 62 15.79 8.28 -6.51
CA TYR A 62 14.52 8.98 -6.38
C TYR A 62 13.59 8.24 -5.44
N ILE A 63 12.79 9.01 -4.70
CA ILE A 63 11.56 8.52 -4.11
C ILE A 63 10.40 8.80 -5.06
N VAL A 64 9.49 7.84 -5.15
CA VAL A 64 8.24 7.96 -5.89
C VAL A 64 7.11 7.90 -4.88
N LEU A 65 6.21 8.87 -4.99
CA LEU A 65 5.09 9.12 -4.10
C LEU A 65 3.84 9.24 -4.95
N ALA A 66 2.81 8.46 -4.63
CA ALA A 66 1.50 8.57 -5.25
C ALA A 66 0.51 9.23 -4.29
N ASN A 67 -0.47 9.96 -4.80
CA ASN A 67 -1.56 10.47 -3.98
C ASN A 67 -2.93 9.97 -4.46
N ARG A 68 -3.94 10.06 -3.58
CA ARG A 68 -5.31 9.63 -3.91
C ARG A 68 -5.94 10.51 -4.98
N SER A 69 -5.52 11.76 -5.10
CA SER A 69 -6.03 12.74 -6.08
C SER A 69 -5.32 12.69 -7.44
N GLN A 70 -4.85 11.51 -7.87
CA GLN A 70 -4.40 11.20 -9.24
C GLN A 70 -3.03 11.75 -9.65
N THR A 71 -2.15 12.01 -8.69
CA THR A 71 -0.85 12.62 -8.99
C THR A 71 0.32 11.80 -8.45
N ILE A 72 1.46 11.96 -9.11
CA ILE A 72 2.72 11.29 -8.74
C ILE A 72 3.78 12.35 -8.58
N GLY A 73 4.44 12.33 -7.43
CA GLY A 73 5.62 13.12 -7.14
C GLY A 73 6.85 12.25 -7.17
N ILE A 74 7.89 12.74 -7.85
CA ILE A 74 9.19 12.08 -7.93
C ILE A 74 10.24 13.07 -7.48
N TYR A 75 11.00 12.72 -6.44
CA TYR A 75 11.94 13.61 -5.79
C TYR A 75 13.28 12.94 -5.63
N ASN A 76 14.36 13.70 -5.81
CA ASN A 76 15.70 13.24 -5.50
C ASN A 76 15.80 12.94 -3.99
N LYS A 77 16.21 11.72 -3.64
CA LYS A 77 16.32 11.23 -2.26
C LYS A 77 17.22 12.11 -1.39
N GLN A 78 18.28 12.67 -1.97
CA GLN A 78 19.30 13.43 -1.25
C GLN A 78 18.93 14.93 -1.14
N THR A 79 18.40 15.53 -2.20
CA THR A 79 18.19 16.99 -2.28
C THR A 79 16.74 17.42 -2.06
N GLY A 80 15.77 16.53 -2.24
CA GLY A 80 14.35 16.87 -2.22
C GLY A 80 13.88 17.62 -3.48
N GLU A 81 14.76 17.80 -4.47
CA GLU A 81 14.39 18.43 -5.74
C GLU A 81 13.48 17.53 -6.55
N ARG A 82 12.41 18.11 -7.08
CA ARG A 82 11.46 17.38 -7.92
C ARG A 82 12.10 17.04 -9.26
N HIS A 83 11.87 15.82 -9.76
CA HIS A 83 12.41 15.37 -11.04
C HIS A 83 11.92 16.27 -12.19
N SER A 84 12.83 16.72 -13.05
CA SER A 84 12.58 17.72 -14.11
C SER A 84 11.46 17.33 -15.09
N ALA A 85 11.34 16.05 -15.44
CA ALA A 85 10.25 15.58 -16.28
C ALA A 85 8.88 15.49 -15.56
N TRP A 86 8.86 15.39 -14.23
CA TRP A 86 7.65 15.13 -13.44
C TRP A 86 7.14 16.38 -12.71
N GLN A 87 7.30 17.56 -13.31
CA GLN A 87 6.90 18.84 -12.70
C GLN A 87 5.38 19.06 -12.73
N ASN A 88 4.70 18.50 -13.74
CA ASN A 88 3.25 18.60 -13.85
C ASN A 88 2.58 17.57 -12.94
N ASN A 89 1.62 18.03 -12.13
CA ASN A 89 0.92 17.19 -11.16
C ASN A 89 -0.06 16.20 -11.81
N LEU A 90 -0.54 16.48 -13.02
CA LEU A 90 -1.60 15.69 -13.66
C LEU A 90 -0.98 14.78 -14.71
N ILE A 91 -0.83 13.50 -14.37
CA ILE A 91 -0.24 12.52 -15.28
C ILE A 91 -1.31 11.66 -15.93
N VAL A 92 -2.51 11.61 -15.35
CA VAL A 92 -3.59 10.79 -15.90
C VAL A 92 -4.95 11.47 -15.71
N SER A 93 -5.33 12.35 -16.65
CA SER A 93 -6.68 12.94 -16.73
C SER A 93 -7.80 11.89 -16.87
N GLU A 94 -7.43 10.65 -17.19
CA GLU A 94 -8.33 9.50 -17.39
C GLU A 94 -8.53 8.66 -16.11
N ILE A 95 -7.71 8.84 -15.06
CA ILE A 95 -7.82 8.06 -13.82
C ILE A 95 -8.82 8.71 -12.87
N ILE A 96 -9.80 7.95 -12.40
CA ILE A 96 -10.76 8.44 -11.41
C ILE A 96 -10.15 8.39 -10.00
N ARG A 97 -9.41 7.32 -9.66
CA ARG A 97 -8.78 7.12 -8.35
C ARG A 97 -7.53 6.24 -8.43
N LEU A 98 -6.38 6.76 -8.03
CA LEU A 98 -5.14 5.99 -7.98
C LEU A 98 -5.14 5.00 -6.80
N ASN A 99 -5.08 3.71 -7.10
CA ASN A 99 -5.11 2.66 -6.07
C ASN A 99 -3.73 2.06 -5.79
N SER A 100 -2.89 1.88 -6.81
CA SER A 100 -1.55 1.33 -6.66
C SER A 100 -0.54 2.01 -7.59
N CYS A 101 0.70 2.14 -7.10
CA CYS A 101 1.84 2.64 -7.84
C CYS A 101 3.03 1.70 -7.59
N LYS A 102 3.79 1.37 -8.64
CA LYS A 102 4.98 0.52 -8.55
C LYS A 102 6.10 1.06 -9.41
N VAL A 103 7.33 0.85 -8.96
CA VAL A 103 8.55 1.09 -9.74
C VAL A 103 9.11 -0.26 -10.17
N VAL A 104 9.23 -0.47 -11.48
CA VAL A 104 9.59 -1.76 -12.09
C VAL A 104 10.63 -1.56 -13.19
N GLY A 105 11.01 -2.66 -13.86
CA GLY A 105 12.04 -2.71 -14.87
C GLY A 105 13.42 -2.96 -14.29
N GLU A 106 14.33 -3.48 -15.11
CA GLU A 106 15.71 -3.76 -14.72
C GLU A 106 16.42 -2.57 -14.07
N ASN A 107 16.20 -1.38 -14.63
CA ASN A 107 16.81 -0.15 -14.16
C ASN A 107 15.96 0.58 -13.11
N LYS A 108 14.79 0.03 -12.71
CA LYS A 108 13.80 0.70 -11.84
C LYS A 108 13.42 2.09 -12.34
N ASP A 109 13.11 2.18 -13.63
CA ASP A 109 12.83 3.41 -14.37
C ASP A 109 11.46 3.41 -15.08
N ILE A 110 10.64 2.38 -14.84
CA ILE A 110 9.25 2.32 -15.29
C ILE A 110 8.34 2.53 -14.09
N ILE A 111 7.42 3.50 -14.21
CA ILE A 111 6.41 3.80 -13.19
C ILE A 111 5.09 3.21 -13.65
N LEU A 112 4.57 2.24 -12.90
CA LEU A 112 3.25 1.66 -13.11
C LEU A 112 2.21 2.36 -12.23
N VAL A 113 1.07 2.65 -12.84
CA VAL A 113 -0.03 3.40 -12.23
C VAL A 113 -1.33 2.63 -12.47
N TYR A 114 -2.01 2.24 -11.39
CA TYR A 114 -3.19 1.38 -11.46
C TYR A 114 -4.38 1.97 -10.71
N ASP A 115 -5.53 2.05 -11.39
CA ASP A 115 -6.76 2.64 -10.84
C ASP A 115 -7.90 1.62 -10.64
N SER A 116 -7.58 0.32 -10.66
CA SER A 116 -8.49 -0.84 -10.76
C SER A 116 -9.01 -1.18 -12.16
N LYS A 117 -9.21 -0.20 -13.04
CA LYS A 117 -9.81 -0.39 -14.38
C LYS A 117 -8.81 -0.27 -15.51
N SER A 118 -7.72 0.42 -15.27
CA SER A 118 -6.66 0.68 -16.23
C SER A 118 -5.31 0.62 -15.54
N LEU A 119 -4.34 0.06 -16.26
CA LEU A 119 -2.94 0.03 -15.89
C LEU A 119 -2.15 0.84 -16.91
N PHE A 120 -1.35 1.78 -16.43
CA PHE A 120 -0.52 2.65 -17.26
C PHE A 120 0.94 2.46 -16.88
N ALA A 121 1.83 2.53 -17.87
CA ALA A 121 3.26 2.64 -17.65
C ALA A 121 3.80 3.97 -18.15
N TYR A 122 4.71 4.56 -17.40
CA TYR A 122 5.38 5.82 -17.72
C TYR A 122 6.88 5.67 -17.57
N SER A 123 7.63 6.36 -18.43
CA SER A 123 9.08 6.50 -18.26
C SER A 123 9.37 7.45 -17.10
N LEU A 124 10.19 7.02 -16.14
CA LEU A 124 10.74 7.89 -15.10
C LEU A 124 11.49 9.09 -15.70
N HIS A 125 12.17 8.91 -16.83
CA HIS A 125 13.05 9.92 -17.41
C HIS A 125 12.30 11.03 -18.14
N THR A 126 11.23 10.70 -18.86
CA THR A 126 10.53 11.64 -19.74
C THR A 126 9.11 11.96 -19.30
N ALA A 127 8.58 11.26 -18.29
CA ALA A 127 7.16 11.28 -17.90
C ALA A 127 6.19 10.93 -19.04
N GLN A 128 6.68 10.39 -20.16
CA GLN A 128 5.85 9.97 -21.27
C GLN A 128 5.23 8.60 -20.96
N ARG A 129 3.96 8.45 -21.34
CA ARG A 129 3.25 7.17 -21.29
C ARG A 129 3.89 6.21 -22.29
N LEU A 130 4.34 5.07 -21.79
CA LEU A 130 4.91 3.98 -22.58
C LEU A 130 3.78 3.15 -23.21
N TRP A 131 2.78 2.79 -22.40
CA TRP A 131 1.61 2.03 -22.82
C TRP A 131 0.47 2.18 -21.81
N ASN A 132 -0.73 1.77 -22.21
CA ASN A 132 -1.90 1.62 -21.33
C ASN A 132 -2.64 0.32 -21.64
N LEU A 133 -3.21 -0.28 -20.60
CA LEU A 133 -4.01 -1.49 -20.67
C LEU A 133 -5.35 -1.23 -19.99
N ASN A 134 -6.45 -1.44 -20.71
CA ASN A 134 -7.80 -1.39 -20.14
C ASN A 134 -8.19 -2.78 -19.65
N ILE A 135 -8.69 -2.83 -18.41
CA ILE A 135 -9.00 -4.07 -17.69
C ILE A 135 -10.52 -4.09 -17.43
N PRO A 136 -11.30 -4.70 -18.33
CA PRO A 136 -12.74 -4.80 -18.15
C PRO A 136 -13.04 -5.69 -16.93
N ASN A 137 -14.09 -5.34 -16.18
CA ASN A 137 -14.49 -6.05 -14.96
C ASN A 137 -13.38 -6.06 -13.89
N SER A 138 -12.89 -4.86 -13.55
CA SER A 138 -11.86 -4.61 -12.54
C SER A 138 -12.02 -5.49 -11.29
N GLY A 139 -10.96 -6.23 -10.94
CA GLY A 139 -10.92 -7.14 -9.81
C GLY A 139 -10.43 -6.48 -8.52
N CYS A 140 -9.31 -6.96 -7.97
CA CYS A 140 -8.69 -6.36 -6.79
C CYS A 140 -8.26 -4.90 -7.08
N PRO A 141 -8.51 -3.94 -6.18
CA PRO A 141 -8.07 -2.55 -6.41
C PRO A 141 -6.55 -2.40 -6.39
N TYR A 142 -5.82 -3.40 -5.89
CA TYR A 142 -4.37 -3.38 -5.80
C TYR A 142 -3.75 -4.29 -6.86
N MET A 143 -2.51 -3.96 -7.22
CA MET A 143 -1.63 -4.81 -8.03
C MET A 143 -0.36 -5.11 -7.25
N SER A 144 0.28 -6.22 -7.56
CA SER A 144 1.67 -6.50 -7.22
C SER A 144 2.50 -6.47 -8.49
N ALA A 145 3.82 -6.36 -8.35
CA ALA A 145 4.74 -6.39 -9.47
C ALA A 145 6.11 -6.89 -9.00
N ASP A 146 6.85 -7.50 -9.91
CA ASP A 146 8.27 -7.80 -9.77
C ASP A 146 9.08 -6.98 -10.79
N LYS A 147 10.28 -7.43 -11.13
CA LYS A 147 11.19 -6.73 -12.06
C LYS A 147 10.55 -6.55 -13.43
N ASP A 148 9.98 -7.62 -14.00
CA ASP A 148 9.62 -7.68 -15.42
C ASP A 148 8.10 -7.83 -15.63
N TYR A 149 7.35 -8.14 -14.58
CA TYR A 149 5.91 -8.38 -14.65
C TYR A 149 5.12 -7.62 -13.58
N ALA A 150 3.95 -7.14 -13.98
CA ALA A 150 2.89 -6.75 -13.05
C ALA A 150 1.82 -7.84 -13.00
N PHE A 151 1.21 -8.03 -11.83
CA PHE A 151 0.14 -8.99 -11.62
C PHE A 151 -1.15 -8.27 -11.24
N ILE A 152 -2.20 -8.56 -12.01
CA ILE A 152 -3.53 -7.96 -11.87
C ILE A 152 -4.60 -9.04 -11.80
N SER A 153 -5.74 -8.70 -11.21
CA SER A 153 -6.92 -9.57 -11.24
C SER A 153 -8.14 -8.85 -11.80
N TYR A 154 -8.98 -9.61 -12.49
CA TYR A 154 -10.22 -9.11 -13.08
C TYR A 154 -11.23 -10.25 -13.25
N GLY A 155 -12.51 -9.91 -13.30
CA GLY A 155 -13.60 -10.87 -13.42
C GLY A 155 -14.90 -10.39 -12.80
N LEU A 156 -15.85 -11.32 -12.69
CA LEU A 156 -17.20 -11.09 -12.19
C LEU A 156 -17.35 -11.86 -10.86
N SER A 157 -17.61 -11.14 -9.77
CA SER A 157 -17.45 -11.69 -8.40
C SER A 157 -18.30 -12.92 -8.12
N LYS A 158 -19.49 -13.04 -8.73
CA LYS A 158 -20.39 -14.19 -8.57
C LYS A 158 -20.21 -15.27 -9.63
N SER A 159 -19.16 -15.23 -10.46
CA SER A 159 -18.99 -16.16 -11.57
C SER A 159 -17.56 -16.67 -11.71
N TRP A 160 -16.63 -15.81 -12.11
CA TRP A 160 -15.24 -16.20 -12.38
C TRP A 160 -14.30 -15.02 -12.17
N TYR A 161 -13.08 -15.32 -11.76
CA TYR A 161 -11.97 -14.36 -11.64
C TYR A 161 -10.73 -14.92 -12.31
N ARG A 162 -9.93 -14.05 -12.91
CA ARG A 162 -8.63 -14.37 -13.49
C ARG A 162 -7.51 -13.65 -12.76
N LEU A 163 -6.39 -14.35 -12.65
CA LEU A 163 -5.10 -13.73 -12.37
C LEU A 163 -4.36 -13.64 -13.70
N ALA A 164 -3.83 -12.45 -14.00
CA ALA A 164 -3.06 -12.21 -15.22
C ALA A 164 -1.72 -11.55 -14.90
N MET A 165 -0.73 -11.85 -15.72
CA MET A 165 0.54 -11.13 -15.77
C MET A 165 0.51 -10.10 -16.89
N VAL A 166 1.22 -9.00 -16.71
CA VAL A 166 1.42 -7.95 -17.71
C VAL A 166 2.92 -7.71 -17.83
N ASP A 167 3.47 -7.85 -19.02
CA ASP A 167 4.85 -7.50 -19.32
C ASP A 167 5.05 -5.98 -19.17
N VAL A 168 5.98 -5.56 -18.31
CA VAL A 168 6.08 -4.13 -17.93
C VAL A 168 6.64 -3.24 -19.04
N TYR A 169 7.27 -3.82 -20.06
CA TYR A 169 7.89 -3.08 -21.16
C TYR A 169 6.91 -2.86 -22.32
N SER A 170 6.08 -3.86 -22.62
CA SER A 170 5.16 -3.86 -23.76
C SER A 170 3.69 -3.63 -23.39
N GLY A 171 3.31 -3.85 -22.12
CA GLY A 171 1.91 -3.85 -21.70
C GLY A 171 1.13 -5.10 -22.12
N THR A 172 1.82 -6.11 -22.66
CA THR A 172 1.18 -7.35 -23.12
C THR A 172 0.64 -8.15 -21.92
N GLN A 173 -0.67 -8.34 -21.86
CA GLN A 173 -1.33 -9.17 -20.84
C GLN A 173 -1.36 -10.64 -21.26
N ARG A 174 -1.16 -11.54 -20.29
CA ARG A 174 -1.43 -12.98 -20.41
C ARG A 174 -2.12 -13.53 -19.16
N ASP A 175 -3.13 -14.35 -19.37
CA ASP A 175 -3.86 -14.99 -18.29
C ASP A 175 -3.00 -16.12 -17.71
N ILE A 176 -2.95 -16.19 -16.38
CA ILE A 176 -2.23 -17.23 -15.64
C ILE A 176 -3.19 -18.37 -15.32
N LEU A 177 -4.33 -18.03 -14.72
CA LEU A 177 -5.36 -18.98 -14.32
C LEU A 177 -6.73 -18.30 -14.21
N GLN A 178 -7.79 -19.11 -14.23
CA GLN A 178 -9.16 -18.70 -13.93
C GLN A 178 -9.70 -19.57 -12.80
N LEU A 179 -10.31 -18.93 -11.80
CA LEU A 179 -11.05 -19.58 -10.73
C LEU A 179 -12.52 -19.21 -10.82
N HIS A 180 -13.39 -20.09 -10.33
CA HIS A 180 -14.83 -19.90 -10.32
C HIS A 180 -15.37 -19.63 -8.93
N ALA A 181 -16.46 -18.87 -8.85
CA ALA A 181 -17.25 -18.76 -7.63
C ALA A 181 -17.86 -20.14 -7.30
N GLU A 182 -17.93 -20.47 -6.02
CA GLU A 182 -18.43 -21.76 -5.50
C GLU A 182 -19.36 -21.46 -4.32
N ASP A 183 -20.38 -22.30 -4.11
CA ASP A 183 -21.26 -22.27 -2.92
C ASP A 183 -21.85 -20.88 -2.59
N ASN A 184 -22.23 -20.13 -3.63
CA ASN A 184 -22.77 -18.75 -3.54
C ASN A 184 -21.82 -17.70 -2.92
N TYR A 185 -20.56 -18.04 -2.67
CA TYR A 185 -19.56 -17.05 -2.27
C TYR A 185 -19.16 -16.21 -3.48
N ASN A 186 -18.99 -14.91 -3.25
CA ASN A 186 -18.18 -14.11 -4.16
C ASN A 186 -16.75 -14.65 -4.22
N ILE A 187 -16.05 -14.38 -5.30
CA ILE A 187 -14.62 -14.63 -5.44
C ILE A 187 -13.90 -13.35 -5.85
N ARG A 188 -12.74 -13.13 -5.25
CA ARG A 188 -11.74 -12.16 -5.65
C ARG A 188 -10.38 -12.81 -5.50
N ILE A 189 -9.49 -12.62 -6.48
CA ILE A 189 -8.09 -13.01 -6.38
C ILE A 189 -7.29 -11.78 -5.93
N ASN A 190 -6.57 -11.90 -4.81
CA ASN A 190 -5.66 -10.87 -4.33
C ASN A 190 -4.31 -10.96 -5.06
N PRO A 191 -3.55 -9.86 -5.16
CA PRO A 191 -2.31 -9.84 -5.93
C PRO A 191 -1.28 -10.82 -5.36
N PRO A 192 -0.56 -11.56 -6.20
CA PRO A 192 0.40 -12.56 -5.76
C PRO A 192 1.73 -11.93 -5.31
N SER A 193 2.51 -12.67 -4.53
CA SER A 193 3.97 -12.51 -4.50
C SER A 193 4.63 -13.54 -5.40
N SER A 194 5.75 -13.19 -6.03
CA SER A 194 6.59 -14.14 -6.77
C SER A 194 7.80 -14.60 -5.95
N TYR A 195 8.25 -15.83 -6.21
CA TYR A 195 9.48 -16.42 -5.66
C TYR A 195 10.15 -17.29 -6.71
N ILE A 196 11.46 -17.14 -6.89
CA ILE A 196 12.24 -17.97 -7.82
C ILE A 196 12.93 -19.06 -7.00
N THR A 197 12.65 -20.32 -7.32
CA THR A 197 13.25 -21.49 -6.66
C THR A 197 14.69 -21.72 -7.12
N SER A 198 15.43 -22.56 -6.40
CA SER A 198 16.82 -22.89 -6.74
C SER A 198 16.98 -23.60 -8.09
N ASP A 199 15.94 -24.27 -8.57
CA ASP A 199 15.86 -24.90 -9.90
C ASP A 199 15.35 -23.93 -11.00
N GLY A 200 15.07 -22.67 -10.65
CA GLY A 200 14.72 -21.60 -11.61
C GLY A 200 13.22 -21.50 -11.94
N ASP A 201 12.36 -22.24 -11.27
CA ASP A 201 10.92 -22.08 -11.41
C ASP A 201 10.42 -20.82 -10.68
N THR A 202 9.45 -20.13 -11.29
CA THR A 202 8.77 -19.01 -10.63
C THR A 202 7.49 -19.51 -9.98
N LEU A 203 7.41 -19.43 -8.65
CA LEU A 203 6.21 -19.67 -7.87
C LEU A 203 5.46 -18.37 -7.63
N LEU A 204 4.14 -18.43 -7.68
CA LEU A 204 3.23 -17.34 -7.29
C LEU A 204 2.41 -17.79 -6.10
N PHE A 205 2.44 -17.00 -5.03
CA PHE A 205 1.60 -17.19 -3.84
C PHE A 205 0.53 -16.13 -3.80
N PHE A 206 -0.74 -16.53 -3.71
CA PHE A 206 -1.87 -15.60 -3.66
C PHE A 206 -2.99 -16.15 -2.78
N THR A 207 -3.90 -15.25 -2.41
CA THR A 207 -5.13 -15.61 -1.72
C THR A 207 -6.35 -15.31 -2.58
N THR A 208 -7.44 -16.02 -2.30
CA THR A 208 -8.77 -15.58 -2.68
C THR A 208 -9.55 -15.19 -1.44
N SER A 209 -10.43 -14.21 -1.58
CA SER A 209 -11.39 -13.83 -0.54
C SER A 209 -12.79 -13.68 -1.12
N GLY A 210 -13.80 -13.97 -0.29
CA GLY A 210 -15.17 -14.06 -0.76
C GLY A 210 -16.20 -13.98 0.34
N TRP A 211 -17.24 -13.17 0.15
CA TRP A 211 -18.42 -13.13 1.02
C TRP A 211 -19.58 -13.91 0.41
N ASN A 212 -20.19 -14.76 1.24
CA ASN A 212 -21.55 -15.25 1.05
C ASN A 212 -22.48 -14.40 1.93
N PHE A 213 -23.30 -13.57 1.28
CA PHE A 213 -24.20 -12.65 1.97
C PHE A 213 -25.43 -13.34 2.56
N ASP A 214 -25.84 -14.48 2.00
CA ASP A 214 -27.00 -15.24 2.51
C ASP A 214 -26.63 -15.97 3.81
N ALA A 215 -25.41 -16.52 3.86
CA ALA A 215 -24.87 -17.21 5.04
C ALA A 215 -24.22 -16.26 6.06
N VAL A 216 -24.02 -14.99 5.71
CA VAL A 216 -23.23 -14.01 6.49
C VAL A 216 -21.87 -14.59 6.86
N HIS A 217 -21.19 -15.14 5.85
CA HIS A 217 -19.96 -15.90 6.02
C HIS A 217 -18.92 -15.47 4.97
N GLY A 218 -17.75 -15.10 5.44
CA GLY A 218 -16.55 -14.86 4.63
C GLY A 218 -15.67 -16.10 4.54
N ARG A 219 -14.94 -16.24 3.44
CA ARG A 219 -13.93 -17.28 3.26
C ARG A 219 -12.65 -16.71 2.66
N VAL A 220 -11.53 -17.29 3.06
CA VAL A 220 -10.20 -17.00 2.48
C VAL A 220 -9.53 -18.33 2.13
N HIS A 221 -9.05 -18.44 0.90
CA HIS A 221 -8.21 -19.57 0.48
C HIS A 221 -6.81 -19.06 0.12
N THR A 222 -5.80 -19.92 0.18
CA THR A 222 -4.43 -19.61 -0.25
C THR A 222 -3.91 -20.66 -1.24
N TYR A 223 -3.08 -20.22 -2.17
CA TYR A 223 -2.63 -21.02 -3.31
C TYR A 223 -1.14 -20.80 -3.57
N CYS A 224 -0.48 -21.86 -4.07
CA CYS A 224 0.77 -21.75 -4.81
C CYS A 224 0.56 -22.22 -6.25
N HIS A 225 0.92 -21.36 -7.20
CA HIS A 225 0.95 -21.68 -8.62
C HIS A 225 2.37 -21.62 -9.14
N ASN A 226 2.84 -22.69 -9.78
CA ASN A 226 4.10 -22.66 -10.50
C ASN A 226 3.88 -22.06 -11.89
N LEU A 227 4.38 -20.84 -12.08
CA LEU A 227 4.24 -20.07 -13.30
C LEU A 227 4.97 -20.70 -14.48
N THR A 228 6.16 -21.25 -14.23
CA THR A 228 7.00 -21.90 -15.25
C THR A 228 6.33 -23.16 -15.79
N LYS A 229 5.85 -24.01 -14.87
CA LYS A 229 5.17 -25.29 -15.19
C LYS A 229 3.68 -25.14 -15.48
N LYS A 230 3.10 -23.95 -15.26
CA LYS A 230 1.68 -23.62 -15.49
C LYS A 230 0.71 -24.54 -14.76
N GLN A 231 0.97 -24.79 -13.49
CA GLN A 231 0.13 -25.66 -12.66
C GLN A 231 0.03 -25.18 -11.22
N ILE A 232 -1.09 -25.46 -10.57
CA ILE A 232 -1.23 -25.32 -9.12
C ILE A 232 -0.35 -26.39 -8.47
N VAL A 233 0.51 -25.97 -7.54
CA VAL A 233 1.34 -26.87 -6.73
C VAL A 233 0.55 -27.36 -5.53
N TRP A 234 -0.12 -26.44 -4.83
CA TRP A 234 -0.99 -26.73 -3.70
C TRP A 234 -2.05 -25.63 -3.54
N GLU A 235 -3.15 -25.99 -2.86
CA GLU A 235 -4.19 -25.06 -2.40
C GLU A 235 -4.60 -25.41 -0.96
N ASN A 236 -4.94 -24.40 -0.16
CA ASN A 236 -5.48 -24.57 1.19
C ASN A 236 -6.72 -23.69 1.36
N LYS A 237 -7.87 -24.33 1.60
CA LYS A 237 -9.21 -23.70 1.55
C LYS A 237 -9.92 -23.59 2.91
N GLN A 238 -9.41 -24.23 3.96
CA GLN A 238 -10.11 -24.36 5.25
C GLN A 238 -9.18 -24.12 6.43
N PHE A 239 -8.29 -23.13 6.32
CA PHE A 239 -7.34 -22.81 7.37
C PHE A 239 -7.79 -21.65 8.27
N THR A 240 -8.80 -20.88 7.87
CA THR A 240 -9.37 -19.80 8.70
C THR A 240 -10.51 -20.33 9.55
N THR A 241 -10.46 -20.05 10.86
CA THR A 241 -11.58 -20.27 11.77
C THR A 241 -12.52 -19.07 11.82
N ASP A 242 -12.01 -17.86 11.51
CA ASP A 242 -12.83 -16.68 11.35
C ASP A 242 -13.66 -16.78 10.07
N THR A 243 -14.99 -16.77 10.22
CA THR A 243 -15.96 -16.80 9.11
C THR A 243 -16.06 -15.43 8.44
N ASP A 244 -14.94 -14.73 8.29
CA ASP A 244 -14.84 -13.35 7.84
C ASP A 244 -13.97 -13.28 6.57
N ALA A 245 -14.10 -12.20 5.81
CA ALA A 245 -13.32 -12.00 4.60
C ALA A 245 -13.06 -10.52 4.35
N THR A 246 -11.80 -10.16 4.11
CA THR A 246 -11.47 -8.79 3.72
C THR A 246 -11.68 -8.60 2.23
N ALA A 247 -12.05 -7.36 1.85
CA ALA A 247 -12.22 -6.99 0.45
C ALA A 247 -10.90 -6.95 -0.35
N ALA A 248 -9.75 -6.83 0.31
CA ALA A 248 -8.44 -6.85 -0.32
C ALA A 248 -7.35 -7.14 0.73
N GLN A 249 -6.51 -8.13 0.46
CA GLN A 249 -5.43 -8.55 1.37
C GLN A 249 -4.07 -8.14 0.80
N PRO A 250 -3.08 -7.83 1.67
CA PRO A 250 -1.70 -7.74 1.21
C PRO A 250 -1.29 -9.09 0.60
N PRO A 251 -0.41 -9.08 -0.42
CA PRO A 251 0.13 -10.32 -0.96
C PRO A 251 0.74 -11.17 0.16
N PRO A 252 0.60 -12.51 0.12
CA PRO A 252 1.46 -13.39 0.90
C PRO A 252 2.93 -13.02 0.70
N PHE A 253 3.79 -13.34 1.66
CA PHE A 253 5.22 -13.10 1.48
C PHE A 253 6.06 -14.21 2.09
N VAL A 254 7.17 -14.51 1.43
CA VAL A 254 8.11 -15.53 1.85
C VAL A 254 9.08 -14.92 2.87
N ILE A 255 9.32 -15.67 3.94
CA ILE A 255 10.35 -15.39 4.96
C ILE A 255 11.36 -16.56 4.98
N GLU A 256 12.39 -16.43 5.80
CA GLU A 256 13.42 -17.46 5.96
C GLU A 256 12.86 -18.84 6.36
N ASN A 257 13.65 -19.89 6.08
CA ASN A 257 13.29 -21.28 6.33
C ASN A 257 12.06 -21.77 5.54
N ASN A 258 11.90 -21.29 4.31
CA ASN A 258 10.85 -21.71 3.37
C ASN A 258 9.43 -21.50 3.92
N LYS A 259 9.22 -20.40 4.65
CA LYS A 259 7.95 -20.08 5.28
C LYS A 259 7.21 -19.01 4.49
N LEU A 260 5.90 -19.16 4.37
CA LEU A 260 5.00 -18.24 3.69
C LEU A 260 4.03 -17.66 4.72
N VAL A 261 4.08 -16.34 4.88
CA VAL A 261 3.16 -15.61 5.76
C VAL A 261 1.94 -15.16 4.97
N VAL A 262 0.76 -15.44 5.51
CA VAL A 262 -0.55 -15.12 4.93
C VAL A 262 -1.41 -14.44 5.99
N THR A 263 -2.10 -13.36 5.63
CA THR A 263 -3.06 -12.69 6.52
C THR A 263 -4.50 -13.02 6.13
N SER A 264 -5.36 -13.27 7.13
CA SER A 264 -6.82 -13.28 7.00
C SER A 264 -7.39 -11.98 7.61
N MET A 265 -8.71 -11.88 7.80
CA MET A 265 -9.30 -10.71 8.44
C MET A 265 -8.99 -10.61 9.94
N ARG A 266 -8.86 -11.75 10.62
CA ARG A 266 -8.69 -11.81 12.08
C ARG A 266 -7.51 -12.67 12.52
N ALA A 267 -6.68 -13.10 11.59
CA ALA A 267 -5.56 -13.98 11.88
C ALA A 267 -4.37 -13.73 10.96
N ILE A 268 -3.23 -14.25 11.39
CA ILE A 268 -2.03 -14.43 10.58
C ILE A 268 -1.62 -15.89 10.64
N HIS A 269 -1.19 -16.41 9.50
CA HIS A 269 -0.89 -17.81 9.30
C HIS A 269 0.50 -17.93 8.67
N CYS A 270 1.17 -19.03 8.98
CA CYS A 270 2.42 -19.40 8.36
C CYS A 270 2.33 -20.79 7.78
N PHE A 271 2.68 -20.91 6.51
CA PHE A 271 2.69 -22.16 5.77
C PHE A 271 4.11 -22.54 5.36
N ASN A 272 4.36 -23.82 5.15
CA ASN A 272 5.49 -24.25 4.35
C ASN A 272 5.23 -23.83 2.89
N MET A 273 6.12 -23.02 2.32
CA MET A 273 5.91 -22.46 0.99
C MET A 273 5.89 -23.52 -0.13
N HIS A 274 6.51 -24.68 0.08
CA HIS A 274 6.58 -25.75 -0.92
C HIS A 274 5.41 -26.74 -0.82
N THR A 275 4.92 -27.03 0.39
CA THR A 275 3.89 -28.06 0.61
C THR A 275 2.50 -27.50 0.88
N GLY A 276 2.38 -26.23 1.30
CA GLY A 276 1.12 -25.63 1.73
C GLY A 276 0.65 -26.11 3.12
N GLU A 277 1.49 -26.85 3.85
CA GLU A 277 1.22 -27.29 5.21
C GLU A 277 1.23 -26.09 6.17
N LEU A 278 0.20 -25.99 7.01
CA LEU A 278 0.12 -24.97 8.06
C LEU A 278 1.13 -25.29 9.16
N ILE A 279 2.08 -24.38 9.40
CA ILE A 279 3.12 -24.53 10.43
C ILE A 279 2.65 -23.93 11.75
N TRP A 280 2.12 -22.71 11.71
CA TRP A 280 1.56 -22.03 12.87
C TRP A 280 0.49 -21.03 12.43
N GLN A 281 -0.42 -20.67 13.35
CA GLN A 281 -1.37 -19.58 13.16
C GLN A 281 -1.63 -18.83 14.46
N ARG A 282 -2.02 -17.56 14.35
CA ARG A 282 -2.45 -16.73 15.48
C ARG A 282 -3.73 -16.00 15.14
N GLU A 283 -4.77 -16.31 15.90
CA GLU A 283 -6.11 -15.72 15.79
C GLU A 283 -6.27 -14.50 16.70
N GLY A 284 -7.44 -13.84 16.62
CA GLY A 284 -7.77 -12.68 17.45
C GLY A 284 -7.08 -11.37 17.04
N LEU A 285 -6.38 -11.38 15.90
CA LEU A 285 -5.70 -10.24 15.30
C LEU A 285 -6.64 -9.51 14.34
N SER A 286 -7.67 -8.84 14.85
CA SER A 286 -8.63 -8.11 14.00
C SER A 286 -7.95 -6.97 13.23
N PHE A 287 -8.28 -6.81 11.95
CA PHE A 287 -7.84 -5.70 11.06
C PHE A 287 -6.34 -5.67 10.66
N PRO A 288 -5.73 -6.77 10.19
CA PRO A 288 -4.37 -6.75 9.65
C PRO A 288 -4.36 -6.30 8.17
N ASP A 289 -5.26 -5.40 7.75
CA ASP A 289 -5.29 -4.85 6.37
C ASP A 289 -3.97 -4.12 6.00
N MET A 290 -3.13 -3.90 7.00
CA MET A 290 -1.77 -3.42 6.86
C MET A 290 -0.79 -4.59 6.78
N PRO A 291 0.12 -4.62 5.78
CA PRO A 291 1.08 -5.70 5.65
C PRO A 291 1.92 -5.82 6.93
N PRO A 292 2.05 -7.04 7.49
CA PRO A 292 3.05 -7.32 8.51
C PRO A 292 4.44 -6.92 8.02
N LEU A 293 5.30 -6.50 8.94
CA LEU A 293 6.70 -6.25 8.64
C LEU A 293 7.52 -7.44 9.15
N TYR A 294 8.25 -8.10 8.26
CA TYR A 294 9.26 -9.09 8.63
C TYR A 294 10.64 -8.45 8.71
N HIS A 295 11.35 -8.68 9.81
CA HIS A 295 12.74 -8.26 9.99
C HIS A 295 13.42 -9.08 11.08
N GLU A 296 14.58 -9.68 10.76
CA GLU A 296 15.43 -10.42 11.71
C GLU A 296 14.62 -11.41 12.56
N GLU A 297 14.02 -12.39 11.87
CA GLU A 297 13.22 -13.48 12.46
C GLU A 297 11.98 -13.01 13.26
N ARG A 298 11.59 -11.73 13.14
CA ARG A 298 10.43 -11.16 13.83
C ARG A 298 9.38 -10.66 12.86
N LEU A 299 8.12 -10.83 13.26
CA LEU A 299 6.96 -10.25 12.58
C LEU A 299 6.35 -9.16 13.46
N TYR A 300 6.33 -7.94 12.93
CA TYR A 300 5.67 -6.80 13.56
C TYR A 300 4.31 -6.61 12.90
N ILE A 301 3.26 -6.61 13.71
CA ILE A 301 1.88 -6.60 13.24
C ILE A 301 1.13 -5.53 14.02
N ARG A 302 0.29 -4.78 13.32
CA ARG A 302 -0.71 -3.91 13.94
C ARG A 302 -2.07 -4.55 13.85
N TYR A 303 -2.86 -4.44 14.91
CA TYR A 303 -4.17 -5.07 14.99
C TYR A 303 -5.06 -4.39 16.03
N GLY A 304 -6.36 -4.66 16.01
CA GLY A 304 -7.32 -4.24 17.02
C GLY A 304 -7.95 -2.85 16.80
N ASN A 305 -8.98 -2.56 17.61
CA ASN A 305 -9.59 -1.24 17.77
C ASN A 305 -9.99 -1.08 19.26
N PRO A 306 -9.19 -0.39 20.11
CA PRO A 306 -8.03 0.45 19.76
C PRO A 306 -6.86 -0.37 19.19
N ALA A 307 -6.06 0.25 18.32
CA ALA A 307 -4.99 -0.49 17.66
C ALA A 307 -3.82 -0.73 18.62
N PHE A 308 -3.24 -1.91 18.51
CA PHE A 308 -2.07 -2.40 19.22
C PHE A 308 -0.97 -2.77 18.24
N LEU A 309 0.25 -2.85 18.75
CA LEU A 309 1.42 -3.31 18.01
C LEU A 309 1.97 -4.55 18.71
N ILE A 310 2.15 -5.63 17.96
CA ILE A 310 2.68 -6.88 18.48
C ILE A 310 3.89 -7.32 17.68
N CYS A 311 4.86 -7.90 18.38
CA CYS A 311 5.97 -8.61 17.78
C CYS A 311 5.83 -10.11 18.05
N LEU A 312 5.87 -10.88 16.98
CA LEU A 312 5.90 -12.33 17.03
C LEU A 312 7.27 -12.84 16.59
N ASP A 313 7.67 -13.97 17.16
CA ASP A 313 8.68 -14.83 16.56
C ASP A 313 8.13 -15.36 15.23
N ALA A 314 8.81 -15.07 14.12
CA ALA A 314 8.33 -15.38 12.78
C ALA A 314 8.35 -16.89 12.49
N GLN A 315 9.13 -17.66 13.26
CA GLN A 315 9.30 -19.09 13.05
C GLN A 315 8.20 -19.90 13.76
N THR A 316 7.68 -19.41 14.88
CA THR A 316 6.75 -20.13 15.76
C THR A 316 5.40 -19.43 15.93
N GLY A 317 5.29 -18.15 15.58
CA GLY A 317 4.11 -17.32 15.82
C GLY A 317 3.94 -16.91 17.29
N GLN A 318 4.90 -17.25 18.17
CA GLN A 318 4.84 -16.91 19.59
C GLN A 318 5.04 -15.40 19.79
N GLN A 319 4.26 -14.83 20.70
CA GLN A 319 4.40 -13.43 21.06
C GLN A 319 5.71 -13.19 21.82
N ILE A 320 6.50 -12.24 21.34
CA ILE A 320 7.71 -11.76 22.01
C ILE A 320 7.33 -10.59 22.94
N TRP A 321 6.61 -9.61 22.39
CA TRP A 321 6.09 -8.48 23.16
C TRP A 321 4.83 -7.92 22.50
N GLU A 322 4.09 -7.13 23.27
CA GLU A 322 2.92 -6.39 22.80
C GLU A 322 2.91 -4.99 23.41
N ASN A 323 2.65 -3.98 22.59
CA ASN A 323 2.46 -2.59 22.99
C ASN A 323 0.99 -2.20 22.83
N THR A 324 0.33 -2.06 23.97
CA THR A 324 -1.07 -1.62 24.09
C THR A 324 -1.22 -0.16 24.51
N THR A 325 -0.13 0.52 24.84
CA THR A 325 -0.13 1.84 25.50
C THR A 325 0.15 2.98 24.54
N SER A 326 0.87 2.74 23.43
CA SER A 326 1.23 3.79 22.47
C SER A 326 0.08 4.22 21.56
N ASN A 327 -1.07 3.57 21.69
CA ASN A 327 -2.25 3.76 20.84
C ASN A 327 -1.86 3.91 19.35
N PRO A 328 -1.23 2.89 18.74
CA PRO A 328 -0.78 2.92 17.35
C PRO A 328 -1.93 2.87 16.32
N THR A 329 -3.04 3.55 16.60
CA THR A 329 -4.20 3.65 15.72
C THR A 329 -3.71 4.07 14.34
N PRO A 330 -3.99 3.32 13.27
CA PRO A 330 -3.29 3.51 12.02
C PRO A 330 -3.68 4.82 11.34
N ALA A 331 -2.70 5.50 10.73
CA ALA A 331 -3.00 6.27 9.54
C ALA A 331 -3.43 5.30 8.42
N PHE A 332 -4.48 5.64 7.67
CA PHE A 332 -4.89 4.83 6.51
C PHE A 332 -3.68 4.54 5.61
N ASP A 333 -3.45 3.27 5.25
CA ASP A 333 -2.33 2.84 4.39
C ASP A 333 -0.90 3.12 4.94
N GLY A 334 -0.73 3.45 6.22
CA GLY A 334 0.58 3.76 6.80
C GLY A 334 1.48 2.54 6.96
N LYS A 335 2.47 2.30 6.09
CA LYS A 335 3.48 1.23 6.25
C LYS A 335 4.34 1.39 7.52
N MET A 336 4.95 0.30 7.98
CA MET A 336 6.00 0.31 9.01
C MET A 336 7.35 0.03 8.35
N ASP A 337 8.43 0.56 8.91
CA ASP A 337 9.80 0.23 8.49
C ASP A 337 10.76 0.27 9.68
N ILE A 338 11.94 -0.34 9.55
CA ILE A 338 12.92 -0.49 10.64
C ILE A 338 14.29 0.07 10.25
N TYR A 339 14.94 0.74 11.21
CA TYR A 339 16.34 1.16 11.13
C TYR A 339 17.05 1.09 12.48
N LYS A 340 18.13 0.30 12.59
CA LYS A 340 18.94 0.15 13.81
C LYS A 340 18.08 -0.11 15.06
N ASP A 341 17.38 -1.25 15.06
CA ASP A 341 16.54 -1.69 16.18
C ASP A 341 15.39 -0.76 16.58
N ARG A 342 15.00 0.12 15.64
CA ARG A 342 13.88 1.04 15.82
C ARG A 342 12.85 0.82 14.74
N LEU A 343 11.62 0.58 15.16
CA LEU A 343 10.45 0.48 14.32
C LEU A 343 9.79 1.86 14.20
N PHE A 344 9.51 2.28 12.98
CA PHE A 344 8.87 3.54 12.65
C PHE A 344 7.46 3.29 12.12
N VAL A 345 6.49 3.99 12.70
CA VAL A 345 5.07 3.83 12.38
C VAL A 345 4.37 5.17 12.41
N SER A 346 3.57 5.48 11.41
CA SER A 346 2.67 6.63 11.47
C SER A 346 1.37 6.25 12.18
N VAL A 347 1.03 7.02 13.23
CA VAL A 347 -0.08 6.71 14.14
C VAL A 347 -0.98 7.92 14.37
N SER A 348 -2.28 7.68 14.39
CA SER A 348 -3.35 8.62 14.71
C SER A 348 -3.35 8.93 16.19
N ASN A 349 -3.49 10.22 16.51
CA ASN A 349 -3.66 10.73 17.85
C ASN A 349 -5.14 11.01 18.14
N GLN A 350 -5.49 11.20 19.41
CA GLN A 350 -6.88 11.43 19.85
C GLN A 350 -7.55 12.66 19.20
N ASN A 351 -6.76 13.60 18.66
CA ASN A 351 -7.24 14.84 18.03
C ASN A 351 -7.27 14.79 16.49
N ALA A 352 -7.35 13.60 15.89
CA ALA A 352 -7.31 13.40 14.44
C ALA A 352 -6.06 13.95 13.72
N THR A 353 -4.97 14.13 14.46
CA THR A 353 -3.62 14.40 13.91
C THR A 353 -2.82 13.10 13.86
N TYR A 354 -1.80 13.03 13.00
CA TYR A 354 -0.92 11.87 12.91
C TYR A 354 0.50 12.24 13.34
N SER A 355 1.17 11.29 14.01
CA SER A 355 2.55 11.41 14.48
C SER A 355 3.39 10.26 13.93
N LEU A 356 4.68 10.52 13.76
CA LEU A 356 5.69 9.48 13.59
C LEU A 356 6.03 8.92 14.97
N LEU A 357 5.68 7.66 15.21
CA LEU A 357 6.02 6.90 16.41
C LEU A 357 7.29 6.09 16.15
N CYS A 358 8.22 6.13 17.10
CA CYS A 358 9.41 5.29 17.14
C CYS A 358 9.33 4.33 18.32
N VAL A 359 9.47 3.04 18.03
CA VAL A 359 9.37 1.94 19.00
C VAL A 359 10.64 1.13 18.99
N ASP A 360 11.12 0.72 20.16
CA ASP A 360 12.21 -0.22 20.33
C ASP A 360 11.79 -1.63 19.85
N THR A 361 12.54 -2.22 18.92
CA THR A 361 12.17 -3.51 18.31
C THR A 361 12.27 -4.69 19.27
N HIS A 362 13.05 -4.57 20.35
CA HIS A 362 13.29 -5.64 21.31
C HIS A 362 12.21 -5.71 22.39
N THR A 363 11.70 -4.55 22.81
CA THR A 363 10.81 -4.42 23.97
C THR A 363 9.42 -3.93 23.61
N GLY A 364 9.23 -3.39 22.42
CA GLY A 364 7.98 -2.75 22.01
C GLY A 364 7.72 -1.42 22.69
N LYS A 365 8.65 -0.88 23.48
CA LYS A 365 8.46 0.39 24.18
C LYS A 365 8.60 1.56 23.22
N GLU A 366 7.70 2.53 23.35
CA GLU A 366 7.85 3.83 22.70
C GLU A 366 9.13 4.52 23.17
N LEU A 367 9.95 4.92 22.20
CA LEU A 367 11.16 5.70 22.42
C LEU A 367 10.86 7.19 22.30
N TRP A 368 10.08 7.57 21.30
CA TRP A 368 9.61 8.93 21.08
C TRP A 368 8.47 8.96 20.06
N ARG A 369 7.78 10.09 20.00
CA ARG A 369 6.85 10.43 18.93
C ARG A 369 6.98 11.89 18.55
N ASP A 370 6.76 12.21 17.28
CA ASP A 370 6.86 13.59 16.77
C ASP A 370 5.77 13.89 15.73
N LEU A 371 5.24 15.10 15.72
CA LEU A 371 4.21 15.55 14.79
C LEU A 371 4.80 16.12 13.49
N GLY A 372 6.12 16.25 13.40
CA GLY A 372 6.82 16.87 12.30
C GLY A 372 6.62 18.38 12.21
N PRO A 373 7.28 19.01 11.23
CA PRO A 373 7.33 20.47 11.10
C PRO A 373 5.98 21.13 10.81
N TYR A 374 4.96 20.37 10.38
CA TYR A 374 3.62 20.91 10.11
C TYR A 374 2.52 20.31 11.00
N GLY A 375 2.90 19.69 12.12
CA GLY A 375 1.93 19.22 13.12
C GLY A 375 1.13 18.00 12.69
N ASN A 376 1.52 17.37 11.57
CA ASN A 376 0.92 16.17 11.04
C ASN A 376 1.93 15.37 10.20
N ILE A 377 2.35 14.18 10.67
CA ILE A 377 3.03 13.17 9.84
C ILE A 377 2.06 12.03 9.64
N ALA A 378 1.43 12.02 8.47
CA ALA A 378 0.40 11.06 8.12
C ALA A 378 0.93 10.07 7.08
N PHE A 379 0.32 8.89 7.04
CA PHE A 379 0.53 7.87 6.00
C PHE A 379 1.92 7.20 6.04
N GLY A 380 2.30 6.44 5.00
CA GLY A 380 3.39 5.47 5.08
C GLY A 380 4.77 6.07 5.30
N VAL A 381 5.64 5.31 5.97
CA VAL A 381 7.08 5.59 6.07
C VAL A 381 7.86 4.69 5.11
N LEU A 382 9.03 5.17 4.69
CA LEU A 382 10.02 4.39 3.97
C LEU A 382 11.41 4.77 4.48
N VAL A 383 12.20 3.77 4.85
CA VAL A 383 13.59 3.95 5.28
C VAL A 383 14.52 3.48 4.18
N ASP A 384 15.44 4.35 3.77
CA ASP A 384 16.64 3.93 3.06
C ASP A 384 17.69 3.48 4.09
N LYS A 385 17.79 2.16 4.27
CA LYS A 385 18.68 1.54 5.27
C LYS A 385 20.17 1.85 5.03
N LYS A 386 20.58 2.17 3.80
CA LYS A 386 21.99 2.52 3.49
C LYS A 386 22.37 3.86 4.07
N THR A 387 21.47 4.84 3.95
CA THR A 387 21.71 6.23 4.37
C THR A 387 21.20 6.52 5.78
N GLY A 388 20.21 5.74 6.26
CA GLY A 388 19.47 6.04 7.48
C GLY A 388 18.47 7.17 7.31
N TYR A 389 18.07 7.46 6.07
CA TYR A 389 17.05 8.46 5.79
C TYR A 389 15.66 7.84 5.81
N LEU A 390 14.74 8.51 6.49
CA LEU A 390 13.32 8.19 6.49
C LEU A 390 12.57 9.21 5.63
N TYR A 391 11.76 8.70 4.72
CA TYR A 391 10.84 9.49 3.91
C TYR A 391 9.42 9.29 4.44
N CYS A 392 8.75 10.39 4.69
CA CYS A 392 7.35 10.45 5.08
C CYS A 392 6.73 11.74 4.56
N ASN A 393 5.43 11.92 4.78
CA ASN A 393 4.71 13.09 4.31
C ASN A 393 3.89 13.72 5.42
N THR A 394 3.55 14.98 5.17
CA THR A 394 2.48 15.71 5.84
C THR A 394 1.28 15.78 4.90
N ASP A 395 0.26 16.57 5.23
CA ASP A 395 -0.81 16.86 4.28
C ASP A 395 -0.33 17.71 3.10
N TRP A 396 0.78 18.45 3.23
CA TRP A 396 1.20 19.46 2.25
C TRP A 396 2.49 19.11 1.51
N SER A 397 3.31 18.27 2.11
CA SER A 397 4.68 18.05 1.66
C SER A 397 5.14 16.62 1.88
N THR A 398 6.18 16.25 1.13
CA THR A 398 7.03 15.11 1.44
C THR A 398 8.30 15.62 2.10
N LEU A 399 8.85 14.87 3.05
CA LEU A 399 10.03 15.25 3.80
C LEU A 399 10.99 14.07 4.00
N CYS A 400 12.26 14.41 4.22
CA CYS A 400 13.32 13.47 4.54
C CYS A 400 13.87 13.79 5.93
N VAL A 401 13.91 12.75 6.77
CA VAL A 401 14.44 12.80 8.14
C VAL A 401 15.74 12.00 8.20
N ASP A 402 16.79 12.58 8.78
CA ASP A 402 18.03 11.85 9.09
C ASP A 402 17.88 11.13 10.44
N LEU A 403 17.68 9.81 10.41
CA LEU A 403 17.52 8.99 11.62
C LEU A 403 18.82 8.78 12.40
N ASN A 404 19.98 9.14 11.84
CA ASN A 404 21.25 9.10 12.56
C ASN A 404 21.46 10.34 13.43
N LYS A 405 20.79 11.45 13.09
CA LYS A 405 20.88 12.73 13.80
C LYS A 405 19.63 13.07 14.60
N THR A 406 18.49 12.47 14.25
CA THR A 406 17.26 12.60 15.04
C THR A 406 17.52 12.07 16.45
N PRO A 407 17.32 12.88 17.51
CA PRO A 407 17.61 12.49 18.88
C PRO A 407 16.85 11.22 19.28
N ASN A 408 17.51 10.35 20.04
CA ASN A 408 16.96 9.08 20.53
C ASN A 408 15.88 9.23 21.63
N GLY A 409 15.10 10.31 21.63
CA GLY A 409 14.03 10.49 22.58
C GLY A 409 14.50 10.54 24.03
N LYS A 410 15.34 11.53 24.37
CA LYS A 410 15.41 12.11 25.72
C LYS A 410 15.86 13.56 25.59
N ASN A 411 14.90 14.47 25.44
CA ASN A 411 15.04 15.88 25.85
C ASN A 411 13.69 16.61 25.66
N ARG A 412 12.73 16.32 26.55
CA ARG A 412 12.20 17.26 27.55
C ARG A 412 11.15 16.57 28.41
#